data_AF-A0A2A2KU25-F1
#
_entry.id   AF-A0A2A2KU25-F1
#
_cell.length_a   1.000
_cell.length_b   1.000
_cell.length_c   1.000
_cell.angle_alpha   90.00
_cell.angle_beta   90.00
_cell.angle_gamma   90.00
#
_symmetry.space_group_name_H-M   'P 1'
#
loop_
_entity.id
_entity.type
_entity.pdbx_description
1 polymer ?
#
loop_
_entity_poly.entity_id
_entity_poly.type
_entity_poly.pdbx_seq_one_letter_code
_entity_poly.pdbx_strand_id
1 'polypeptide(L)'
;MESRCEDARMDFQAQEEEQTRDGAEDTMNIESLKCLPIASRKEEEKKSLDGWKLVDTNSAPSKPDFAALARAYGRPLIIKFYTAEIPECEQGELEVLAQIGNYTNVRPEEVVRCMNEQRALLGSLNLRIHIDIERPDLVALAKLALQNVLTRNNFALPLGKSIERVEFIMRDFVGCQSFAVLFKQKFNRLLELNIGGPTDQTKINHPAKEADSVLELLYEWMGGSCGRTLRCLRIFPFVKICPLLEGLVNNCPMLEHLTLSKLADYYQTLVFKDIKSFEFAGLGLSYSLIDLEFAKVIRINLE
;
A
#
# COMPACT_ATOMS: atom_id res chain seq x y z
N MET A 1 57.67 -0.41 16.11
CA MET A 1 56.53 -1.22 15.61
C MET A 1 55.34 -0.29 15.55
N GLU A 2 54.55 -0.39 14.48
CA GLU A 2 53.50 0.55 14.02
C GLU A 2 54.04 1.86 13.44
N SER A 3 53.56 2.46 12.33
CA SER A 3 52.45 2.17 11.39
C SER A 3 52.62 3.06 10.13
N ARG A 4 52.04 2.63 8.99
CA ARG A 4 51.47 3.43 7.86
C ARG A 4 52.43 4.32 7.03
N CYS A 5 52.20 4.69 5.77
CA CYS A 5 51.38 4.30 4.60
C CYS A 5 51.73 5.41 3.59
N GLU A 6 52.17 5.13 2.37
CA GLU A 6 52.13 6.11 1.27
C GLU A 6 51.81 5.44 -0.06
N ASP A 7 51.03 6.17 -0.85
CA ASP A 7 50.31 5.80 -2.06
C ASP A 7 51.19 5.69 -3.32
N ALA A 8 50.58 5.03 -4.33
CA ALA A 8 50.35 5.57 -5.67
C ALA A 8 51.00 4.84 -6.88
N ARG A 9 50.06 4.48 -7.78
CA ARG A 9 50.14 4.41 -9.26
C ARG A 9 50.92 3.27 -9.91
N MET A 10 50.24 2.55 -10.80
CA MET A 10 50.73 2.25 -12.17
C MET A 10 49.57 1.99 -13.15
N ASP A 11 49.62 2.77 -14.24
CA ASP A 11 49.34 2.53 -15.66
C ASP A 11 48.75 1.20 -16.12
N PHE A 12 47.84 1.25 -17.11
CA PHE A 12 47.83 0.27 -18.21
C PHE A 12 47.36 0.88 -19.53
N GLN A 13 48.15 0.58 -20.56
CA GLN A 13 48.09 1.00 -21.95
C GLN A 13 46.99 0.28 -22.75
N ALA A 14 46.54 0.93 -23.82
CA ALA A 14 45.74 0.37 -24.90
C ALA A 14 46.62 -0.30 -25.96
N GLN A 15 46.14 -1.39 -26.57
CA GLN A 15 46.32 -1.67 -28.00
C GLN A 15 45.34 -2.74 -28.51
N GLU A 16 44.94 -2.55 -29.77
CA GLU A 16 43.89 -3.16 -30.57
C GLU A 16 44.21 -4.59 -31.04
N GLU A 17 43.17 -5.37 -31.36
CA GLU A 17 43.20 -6.26 -32.53
C GLU A 17 41.78 -6.51 -33.08
N GLU A 18 41.70 -6.44 -34.40
CA GLU A 18 40.53 -6.36 -35.28
C GLU A 18 40.26 -7.74 -35.91
N GLN A 19 39.00 -8.18 -36.06
CA GLN A 19 38.55 -9.00 -37.23
C GLN A 19 37.03 -9.26 -37.27
N THR A 20 36.35 -8.50 -38.13
CA THR A 20 35.31 -8.86 -39.13
C THR A 20 34.23 -9.91 -38.85
N ARG A 21 32.95 -9.49 -39.00
CA ARG A 21 31.93 -10.14 -39.85
C ARG A 21 30.74 -9.21 -40.13
N ASP A 22 30.50 -8.94 -41.42
CA ASP A 22 29.41 -8.14 -42.00
C ASP A 22 28.03 -8.80 -41.89
N GLY A 23 26.97 -7.98 -41.81
CA GLY A 23 25.60 -8.42 -42.10
C GLY A 23 24.46 -7.48 -41.68
N ALA A 24 24.22 -6.44 -42.50
CA ALA A 24 22.95 -5.71 -42.73
C ALA A 24 22.29 -4.89 -41.59
N GLU A 25 22.49 -3.57 -41.63
CA GLU A 25 21.65 -2.55 -40.98
C GLU A 25 20.59 -2.02 -41.97
N ASP A 26 19.31 -2.22 -41.68
CA ASP A 26 18.20 -1.47 -42.28
C ASP A 26 17.97 -0.19 -41.48
N THR A 27 18.41 0.93 -42.04
CA THR A 27 18.06 2.28 -41.57
C THR A 27 16.73 2.70 -42.20
N MET A 28 15.68 2.87 -41.40
CA MET A 28 14.45 3.52 -41.87
C MET A 28 14.46 5.03 -41.57
N ASN A 29 14.26 5.73 -42.67
CA ASN A 29 14.39 7.15 -42.95
C ASN A 29 13.23 7.95 -42.34
N ILE A 30 13.55 8.92 -41.46
CA ILE A 30 12.60 9.87 -40.87
C ILE A 30 12.40 11.03 -41.86
N GLU A 31 11.59 10.85 -42.91
CA GLU A 31 11.14 12.01 -43.72
C GLU A 31 9.85 11.83 -44.53
N SER A 32 9.07 10.77 -44.32
CA SER A 32 7.91 10.44 -45.18
C SER A 32 6.53 10.70 -44.56
N LEU A 33 6.32 11.82 -43.88
CA LEU A 33 4.98 12.24 -43.43
C LEU A 33 4.73 13.73 -43.70
N LYS A 34 4.71 14.10 -44.99
CA LYS A 34 4.06 15.34 -45.44
C LYS A 34 3.20 15.07 -46.68
N CYS A 35 1.98 15.59 -46.60
CA CYS A 35 1.01 15.85 -47.68
C CYS A 35 -0.02 14.74 -48.00
N LEU A 36 -1.23 14.91 -47.44
CA LEU A 36 -2.53 15.17 -48.13
C LEU A 36 -3.72 14.63 -47.30
N PRO A 37 -4.98 15.07 -47.51
CA PRO A 37 -5.52 16.44 -47.51
C PRO A 37 -6.63 16.62 -46.46
N ILE A 38 -6.87 17.88 -46.08
CA ILE A 38 -7.92 18.32 -45.15
C ILE A 38 -9.30 18.15 -45.81
N ALA A 39 -10.08 17.18 -45.36
CA ALA A 39 -11.53 17.14 -45.54
C ALA A 39 -12.21 17.55 -44.22
N SER A 40 -13.24 18.37 -44.36
CA SER A 40 -13.84 19.20 -43.34
C SER A 40 -14.86 18.46 -42.47
N ARG A 41 -14.83 18.75 -41.16
CA ARG A 41 -16.00 18.92 -40.25
C ARG A 41 -16.90 17.68 -40.03
N LYS A 42 -17.03 17.13 -38.82
CA LYS A 42 -17.60 17.78 -37.62
C LYS A 42 -17.43 16.91 -36.37
N GLU A 43 -17.41 17.60 -35.22
CA GLU A 43 -17.84 17.15 -33.88
C GLU A 43 -16.92 16.10 -33.20
N GLU A 44 -16.30 16.31 -32.03
CA GLU A 44 -16.27 17.36 -31.02
C GLU A 44 -14.95 17.15 -30.25
N GLU A 45 -14.06 18.15 -30.21
CA GLU A 45 -13.09 18.22 -29.11
C GLU A 45 -12.81 19.68 -28.73
N LYS A 46 -13.23 19.98 -27.50
CA LYS A 46 -12.63 20.89 -26.51
C LYS A 46 -12.44 22.36 -26.91
N LYS A 47 -13.01 23.23 -26.08
CA LYS A 47 -12.20 24.17 -25.28
C LYS A 47 -13.04 24.84 -24.20
N SER A 48 -12.66 24.59 -22.95
CA SER A 48 -12.74 25.56 -21.84
C SER A 48 -11.88 25.03 -20.69
N LEU A 49 -10.58 25.32 -20.77
CA LEU A 49 -9.73 25.45 -19.58
C LEU A 49 -10.14 26.77 -18.93
N ASP A 50 -10.90 26.71 -17.83
CA ASP A 50 -10.99 27.77 -16.84
C ASP A 50 -11.68 27.28 -15.56
N GLY A 51 -11.02 27.49 -14.42
CA GLY A 51 -11.65 27.66 -13.11
C GLY A 51 -12.07 26.39 -12.36
N TRP A 52 -11.29 26.03 -11.34
CA TRP A 52 -11.58 25.06 -10.29
C TRP A 52 -13.06 25.06 -9.86
N LYS A 53 -13.69 23.88 -9.80
CA LYS A 53 -15.02 23.67 -9.21
C LYS A 53 -14.97 22.68 -8.05
N LEU A 54 -15.59 23.09 -6.95
CA LEU A 54 -15.88 22.26 -5.77
C LEU A 54 -16.70 21.03 -6.22
N VAL A 55 -16.30 19.83 -5.83
CA VAL A 55 -17.10 18.62 -6.08
C VAL A 55 -18.03 18.42 -4.88
N ASP A 56 -19.31 18.74 -5.06
CA ASP A 56 -20.38 18.24 -4.21
C ASP A 56 -20.55 16.73 -4.46
N THR A 57 -20.05 15.89 -3.56
CA THR A 57 -20.29 14.44 -3.61
C THR A 57 -21.66 14.10 -3.02
N ASN A 58 -22.73 14.53 -3.68
CA ASN A 58 -24.10 14.06 -3.42
C ASN A 58 -24.77 13.66 -4.74
N SER A 59 -24.25 12.59 -5.36
CA SER A 59 -25.00 11.81 -6.34
C SER A 59 -25.05 10.37 -5.85
N ALA A 60 -26.18 9.96 -5.29
CA ALA A 60 -26.44 8.57 -4.95
C ALA A 60 -26.43 7.74 -6.25
N PRO A 61 -25.61 6.68 -6.36
CA PRO A 61 -25.66 5.81 -7.51
C PRO A 61 -26.90 4.91 -7.42
N SER A 62 -27.78 5.07 -8.41
CA SER A 62 -28.93 4.19 -8.65
C SER A 62 -28.47 2.87 -9.26
N LYS A 63 -28.83 1.77 -8.58
CA LYS A 63 -28.52 0.33 -8.81
C LYS A 63 -27.25 -0.17 -8.08
N PRO A 64 -27.36 -1.20 -7.21
CA PRO A 64 -26.27 -1.62 -6.34
C PRO A 64 -25.22 -2.41 -7.13
N ASP A 65 -24.07 -1.78 -7.31
CA ASP A 65 -22.83 -2.37 -7.82
C ASP A 65 -22.10 -3.06 -6.65
N PHE A 66 -21.46 -4.21 -6.88
CA PHE A 66 -20.85 -5.07 -5.85
C PHE A 66 -19.61 -4.44 -5.16
N ALA A 67 -19.20 -3.23 -5.58
CA ALA A 67 -18.44 -2.28 -4.75
C ALA A 67 -19.15 -1.94 -3.41
N ALA A 68 -20.43 -2.29 -3.25
CA ALA A 68 -21.28 -2.10 -2.08
C ALA A 68 -20.92 -2.96 -0.84
N LEU A 69 -19.83 -3.76 -0.86
CA LEU A 69 -19.22 -4.22 0.40
C LEU A 69 -18.56 -3.08 1.19
N ALA A 70 -18.33 -1.92 0.56
CA ALA A 70 -18.05 -0.69 1.28
C ALA A 70 -19.28 -0.27 2.07
N ARG A 71 -19.46 -0.89 3.25
CA ARG A 71 -20.33 -0.36 4.29
C ARG A 71 -19.93 1.11 4.48
N ALA A 72 -20.91 2.00 4.60
CA ALA A 72 -20.63 3.40 4.87
C ALA A 72 -20.08 3.53 6.29
N TYR A 73 -18.76 3.37 6.44
CA TYR A 73 -18.07 3.51 7.73
C TYR A 73 -17.86 4.98 8.13
N GLY A 74 -18.32 5.91 7.30
CA GLY A 74 -18.06 7.33 7.45
C GLY A 74 -16.61 7.70 7.12
N ARG A 75 -16.26 8.97 7.36
CA ARG A 75 -14.92 9.49 7.15
C ARG A 75 -13.93 8.78 8.09
N PRO A 76 -12.79 8.27 7.59
CA PRO A 76 -11.79 7.64 8.44
C PRO A 76 -11.17 8.66 9.40
N LEU A 77 -10.89 8.21 10.61
CA LEU A 77 -9.93 8.87 11.48
C LEU A 77 -8.53 8.61 10.91
N ILE A 78 -7.80 9.67 10.59
CA ILE A 78 -6.47 9.58 10.00
C ILE A 78 -5.42 9.66 11.10
N ILE A 79 -4.51 8.69 11.13
CA ILE A 79 -3.26 8.73 11.90
C ILE A 79 -2.13 8.50 10.89
N LYS A 80 -1.51 9.57 10.42
CA LYS A 80 -0.40 9.51 9.47
C LYS A 80 0.87 9.97 10.15
N PHE A 81 1.98 9.27 9.92
CA PHE A 81 3.34 9.69 10.28
C PHE A 81 4.14 9.89 9.01
N TYR A 82 4.95 10.94 8.95
CA TYR A 82 5.78 11.27 7.80
C TYR A 82 7.06 11.98 8.23
N THR A 83 8.07 11.98 7.37
CA THR A 83 9.29 12.76 7.57
C THR A 83 9.17 14.16 6.98
N ALA A 84 9.71 15.16 7.67
CA ALA A 84 9.88 16.52 7.16
C ALA A 84 11.33 16.98 7.40
N GLU A 85 11.85 17.86 6.56
CA GLU A 85 13.17 18.47 6.75
C GLU A 85 13.13 19.48 7.90
N ILE A 86 14.13 19.44 8.77
CA ILE A 86 14.30 20.39 9.87
C ILE A 86 14.88 21.69 9.29
N PRO A 87 14.15 22.82 9.30
CA PRO A 87 14.58 24.05 8.63
C PRO A 87 15.86 24.68 9.21
N GLU A 88 16.15 24.36 10.47
CA GLU A 88 17.20 24.99 11.29
C GLU A 88 18.50 24.18 11.32
N CYS A 89 18.53 22.97 10.75
CA CYS A 89 19.71 22.11 10.70
C CYS A 89 20.43 22.24 9.35
N GLU A 90 21.73 22.49 9.37
CA GLU A 90 22.53 22.72 8.15
C GLU A 90 22.70 21.49 7.25
N GLN A 91 22.13 20.32 7.60
CA GLN A 91 22.34 19.06 6.88
C GLN A 91 21.12 18.14 6.84
N GLY A 92 20.09 18.46 6.04
CA GLY A 92 19.09 17.48 5.57
C GLY A 92 18.49 16.55 6.64
N GLU A 93 18.49 16.97 7.90
CA GLU A 93 18.03 16.15 9.00
C GLU A 93 16.51 16.06 8.92
N LEU A 94 16.01 14.84 9.08
CA LEU A 94 14.59 14.57 9.01
C LEU A 94 14.03 14.45 10.42
N GLU A 95 12.96 15.19 10.71
CA GLU A 95 12.11 14.94 11.86
C GLU A 95 10.90 14.10 11.47
N VAL A 96 10.37 13.36 12.45
CA VAL A 96 9.10 12.64 12.30
C VAL A 96 7.98 13.56 12.76
N LEU A 97 7.01 13.81 11.89
CA LEU A 97 5.78 14.53 12.19
C LEU A 97 4.58 13.63 11.97
N ALA A 98 3.44 14.04 12.53
CA ALA A 98 2.18 13.33 12.41
C ALA A 98 1.04 14.24 11.92
N GLN A 99 0.10 13.63 11.22
CA GLN A 99 -1.24 14.13 11.03
C GLN A 99 -2.19 13.26 11.86
N ILE A 100 -2.92 13.90 12.78
CA ILE A 100 -3.88 13.24 13.68
C ILE A 100 -5.24 13.90 13.48
N GLY A 101 -6.16 13.18 12.84
CA GLY A 101 -7.47 13.72 12.48
C GLY A 101 -7.33 14.95 11.56
N ASN A 102 -7.71 16.11 12.11
CA ASN A 102 -7.68 17.39 11.40
C ASN A 102 -6.39 18.20 11.62
N TYR A 103 -5.51 17.81 12.55
CA TYR A 103 -4.24 18.50 12.79
C TYR A 103 -3.10 17.86 12.01
N THR A 104 -2.19 18.68 11.50
CA THR A 104 -0.97 18.31 10.77
C THR A 104 0.27 18.86 11.46
N ASN A 105 1.46 18.37 11.11
CA ASN A 105 2.74 18.78 11.70
C ASN A 105 2.79 18.61 13.23
N VAL A 106 2.13 17.57 13.75
CA VAL A 106 2.09 17.26 15.18
C VAL A 106 3.33 16.46 15.55
N ARG A 107 4.08 16.91 16.55
CA ARG A 107 5.25 16.15 17.02
C ARG A 107 4.84 14.84 17.73
N PRO A 108 5.65 13.77 17.67
CA PRO A 108 5.34 12.46 18.26
C PRO A 108 4.94 12.49 19.74
N GLU A 109 5.47 13.43 20.51
CA GLU A 109 5.15 13.64 21.93
C GLU A 109 3.76 14.25 22.16
N GLU A 110 3.23 15.03 21.23
CA GLU A 110 1.95 15.74 21.34
C GLU A 110 0.76 14.96 20.75
N VAL A 111 1.01 13.85 20.05
CA VAL A 111 -0.03 13.08 19.34
C VAL A 111 -1.20 12.63 20.22
N VAL A 112 -0.93 12.31 21.50
CA VAL A 112 -1.97 11.89 22.44
C VAL A 112 -2.84 13.06 22.86
N ARG A 113 -2.23 14.22 23.14
CA ARG A 113 -2.96 15.44 23.48
C ARG A 113 -3.82 15.89 22.28
N CYS A 114 -3.22 15.92 21.10
CA CYS A 114 -3.89 16.28 19.86
C CYS A 114 -5.11 15.40 19.53
N MET A 115 -5.02 14.09 19.80
CA MET A 115 -6.17 13.19 19.64
C MET A 115 -7.27 13.48 20.68
N ASN A 116 -6.91 13.72 21.94
CA ASN A 116 -7.86 13.98 23.02
C ASN A 116 -8.64 15.30 22.85
N GLU A 117 -8.06 16.30 22.16
CA GLU A 117 -8.74 17.55 21.81
C GLU A 117 -9.83 17.34 20.74
N GLN A 118 -9.78 16.23 19.99
CA GLN A 118 -10.73 15.88 18.93
C GLN A 118 -11.70 14.77 19.34
N ARG A 119 -12.35 14.91 20.51
CA ARG A 119 -13.20 13.86 21.11
C ARG A 119 -14.24 13.26 20.15
N ALA A 120 -14.79 14.05 19.24
CA ALA A 120 -15.77 13.57 18.26
C ALA A 120 -15.21 12.46 17.35
N LEU A 121 -13.91 12.47 17.07
CA LEU A 121 -13.25 11.47 16.22
C LEU A 121 -12.97 10.15 16.95
N LEU A 122 -12.97 10.14 18.29
CA LEU A 122 -12.76 8.94 19.09
C LEU A 122 -13.90 7.91 18.96
N GLY A 123 -15.06 8.32 18.44
CA GLY A 123 -16.17 7.43 18.12
C GLY A 123 -16.08 6.77 16.74
N SER A 124 -15.02 7.03 15.97
CA SER A 124 -14.87 6.48 14.62
C SER A 124 -14.71 4.95 14.63
N LEU A 125 -15.46 4.28 13.75
CA LEU A 125 -15.32 2.85 13.47
C LEU A 125 -14.37 2.58 12.29
N ASN A 126 -13.90 3.64 11.63
CA ASN A 126 -13.03 3.61 10.46
C ASN A 126 -11.70 4.28 10.79
N LEU A 127 -10.60 3.54 10.70
CA LEU A 127 -9.26 4.02 11.00
C LEU A 127 -8.35 3.88 9.79
N ARG A 128 -7.66 4.96 9.43
CA ARG A 128 -6.59 4.95 8.43
C ARG A 128 -5.27 5.26 9.12
N ILE A 129 -4.37 4.28 9.13
CA ILE A 129 -3.00 4.39 9.65
C ILE A 129 -2.07 4.48 8.44
N HIS A 130 -1.27 5.53 8.35
CA HIS A 130 -0.35 5.73 7.23
C HIS A 130 1.06 6.02 7.73
N ILE A 131 2.02 5.15 7.44
CA ILE A 131 3.45 5.34 7.74
C ILE A 131 4.18 5.73 6.45
N ASP A 132 4.36 7.02 6.26
CA ASP A 132 4.96 7.65 5.09
C ASP A 132 6.43 8.01 5.37
N ILE A 133 7.21 6.99 5.77
CA ILE A 133 8.59 7.10 6.26
C ILE A 133 9.43 5.99 5.61
N GLU A 134 10.58 6.33 5.02
CA GLU A 134 11.49 5.35 4.38
C GLU A 134 12.53 4.78 5.36
N ARG A 135 12.96 5.59 6.34
CA ARG A 135 14.06 5.25 7.25
C ARG A 135 13.58 4.31 8.39
N PRO A 136 14.16 3.09 8.54
CA PRO A 136 13.69 2.12 9.53
C PRO A 136 13.75 2.59 10.98
N ASP A 137 14.76 3.37 11.35
CA ASP A 137 14.91 3.96 12.69
C ASP A 137 13.77 4.94 13.00
N LEU A 138 13.35 5.71 12.01
CA LEU A 138 12.23 6.66 12.13
C LEU A 138 10.87 5.95 12.12
N VAL A 139 10.75 4.81 11.42
CA VAL A 139 9.56 3.94 11.48
C VAL A 139 9.36 3.40 12.91
N ALA A 140 10.44 3.03 13.60
CA ALA A 140 10.36 2.60 15.00
C ALA A 140 9.82 3.69 15.92
N LEU A 141 10.23 4.95 15.71
CA LEU A 141 9.69 6.11 16.44
C LEU A 141 8.19 6.31 16.15
N ALA A 142 7.79 6.26 14.88
CA ALA A 142 6.38 6.35 14.49
C ALA A 142 5.54 5.23 15.10
N LYS A 143 6.06 4.00 15.17
CA LYS A 143 5.40 2.88 15.84
C LYS A 143 5.19 3.13 17.33
N LEU A 144 6.18 3.66 18.05
CA LEU A 144 6.04 4.01 19.47
C LEU A 144 4.98 5.10 19.67
N ALA A 145 4.98 6.14 18.83
CA ALA A 145 3.98 7.18 18.87
C ALA A 145 2.58 6.64 18.58
N LEU A 146 2.43 5.79 17.55
CA LEU A 146 1.17 5.09 17.24
C LEU A 146 0.69 4.24 18.42
N GLN A 147 1.58 3.48 19.06
CA GLN A 147 1.24 2.68 20.23
C GLN A 147 0.71 3.55 21.37
N ASN A 148 1.33 4.72 21.60
CA ASN A 148 0.86 5.69 22.59
C ASN A 148 -0.53 6.23 22.24
N VAL A 149 -0.78 6.59 20.97
CA VAL A 149 -2.11 7.03 20.51
C VAL A 149 -3.14 5.92 20.75
N LEU A 150 -2.89 4.69 20.31
CA LEU A 150 -3.85 3.59 20.43
C LEU A 150 -4.04 3.06 21.86
N THR A 151 -3.13 3.39 22.79
CA THR A 151 -3.21 2.91 24.18
C THR A 151 -3.74 3.95 25.14
N ARG A 152 -3.38 5.21 24.95
CA ARG A 152 -3.81 6.29 25.85
C ARG A 152 -5.12 6.93 25.44
N ASN A 153 -5.54 6.77 24.18
CA ASN A 153 -6.86 7.19 23.76
C ASN A 153 -7.85 6.05 23.98
N ASN A 154 -8.73 6.21 24.97
CA ASN A 154 -9.91 5.38 25.10
C ASN A 154 -10.87 5.78 23.99
N PHE A 155 -10.78 5.12 22.83
CA PHE A 155 -11.79 5.27 21.79
C PHE A 155 -13.16 5.14 22.46
N ALA A 156 -13.95 6.21 22.39
CA ALA A 156 -15.24 6.32 23.06
C ALA A 156 -16.30 5.55 22.25
N LEU A 157 -16.00 4.30 21.94
CA LEU A 157 -16.88 3.43 21.20
C LEU A 157 -18.06 3.07 22.09
N PRO A 158 -19.29 3.08 21.57
CA PRO A 158 -20.45 2.60 22.32
C PRO A 158 -20.18 1.18 22.85
N LEU A 159 -20.82 0.83 23.98
CA LEU A 159 -20.62 -0.49 24.60
C LEU A 159 -20.83 -1.62 23.57
N GLY A 160 -19.82 -2.48 23.40
CA GLY A 160 -19.86 -3.58 22.44
C GLY A 160 -19.47 -3.23 21.00
N LYS A 161 -19.10 -1.96 20.71
CA LYS A 161 -18.53 -1.55 19.42
C LYS A 161 -16.99 -1.59 19.47
N SER A 162 -16.38 -2.07 18.39
CA SER A 162 -14.95 -1.98 18.11
C SER A 162 -14.75 -1.22 16.80
N ILE A 163 -13.51 -0.82 16.51
CA ILE A 163 -13.15 -0.39 15.15
C ILE A 163 -13.57 -1.50 14.19
N GLU A 164 -14.30 -1.16 13.14
CA GLU A 164 -14.86 -2.12 12.19
C GLU A 164 -13.98 -2.21 10.91
N ARG A 165 -13.31 -1.11 10.54
CA ARG A 165 -12.43 -1.03 9.36
C ARG A 165 -11.07 -0.42 9.72
N VAL A 166 -10.00 -1.08 9.24
CA VAL A 166 -8.64 -0.55 9.30
C VAL A 166 -8.04 -0.53 7.90
N GLU A 167 -7.52 0.62 7.53
CA GLU A 167 -6.62 0.80 6.38
C GLU A 167 -5.21 1.04 6.92
N PHE A 168 -4.30 0.10 6.64
CA PHE A 168 -2.89 0.22 7.02
C PHE A 168 -2.04 0.43 5.78
N ILE A 169 -1.48 1.62 5.67
CA ILE A 169 -0.71 2.09 4.51
C ILE A 169 0.72 2.34 4.95
N MET A 170 1.69 1.83 4.20
CA MET A 170 3.10 2.16 4.38
C MET A 170 3.69 2.56 3.04
N ARG A 171 4.65 3.48 3.08
CA ARG A 171 5.46 3.82 1.89
C ARG A 171 6.30 2.64 1.40
N ASP A 172 6.77 1.81 2.33
CA ASP A 172 7.46 0.55 2.09
C ASP A 172 6.95 -0.48 3.10
N PHE A 173 6.43 -1.62 2.63
CA PHE A 173 5.92 -2.67 3.51
C PHE A 173 7.00 -3.66 3.98
N VAL A 174 8.26 -3.52 3.55
CA VAL A 174 9.38 -4.25 4.16
C VAL A 174 9.49 -3.88 5.64
N GLY A 175 9.41 -4.88 6.53
CA GLY A 175 9.46 -4.65 7.99
C GLY A 175 8.10 -4.36 8.64
N CYS A 176 6.99 -4.41 7.88
CA CYS A 176 5.65 -4.13 8.39
C CYS A 176 5.15 -5.13 9.46
N GLN A 177 5.69 -6.35 9.51
CA GLN A 177 5.38 -7.34 10.55
C GLN A 177 5.69 -6.84 11.96
N SER A 178 6.58 -5.85 12.10
CA SER A 178 6.87 -5.23 13.39
C SER A 178 5.63 -4.59 14.04
N PHE A 179 4.59 -4.24 13.27
CA PHE A 179 3.32 -3.71 13.78
C PHE A 179 2.32 -4.79 14.21
N ALA A 180 2.55 -6.06 13.85
CA ALA A 180 1.55 -7.12 13.99
C ALA A 180 1.07 -7.33 15.43
N VAL A 181 1.98 -7.31 16.41
CA VAL A 181 1.63 -7.47 17.83
C VAL A 181 0.73 -6.33 18.31
N LEU A 182 1.05 -5.10 17.95
CA LEU A 182 0.24 -3.92 18.30
C LEU A 182 -1.16 -4.05 17.69
N PHE A 183 -1.24 -4.39 16.41
CA PHE A 183 -2.49 -4.50 15.69
C PHE A 183 -3.35 -5.68 16.16
N LYS A 184 -2.75 -6.83 16.44
CA LYS A 184 -3.42 -7.98 17.07
C LYS A 184 -4.06 -7.61 18.41
N GLN A 185 -3.40 -6.77 19.21
CA GLN A 185 -3.92 -6.34 20.50
C GLN A 185 -5.04 -5.30 20.37
N LYS A 186 -4.90 -4.35 19.45
CA LYS A 186 -5.81 -3.20 19.33
C LYS A 186 -6.99 -3.43 18.39
N PHE A 187 -6.79 -4.25 17.37
CA PHE A 187 -7.73 -4.53 16.29
C PHE A 187 -8.02 -6.03 16.22
N ASN A 188 -8.47 -6.57 17.36
CA ASN A 188 -8.75 -8.00 17.52
C ASN A 188 -10.15 -8.41 17.03
N ARG A 189 -10.97 -7.45 16.58
CA ARG A 189 -12.29 -7.62 15.97
C ARG A 189 -12.44 -6.60 14.85
N LEU A 190 -12.27 -7.04 13.61
CA LEU A 190 -12.45 -6.21 12.41
C LEU A 190 -13.46 -6.88 11.48
N LEU A 191 -14.16 -6.06 10.70
CA LEU A 191 -14.99 -6.51 9.58
C LEU A 191 -14.24 -6.36 8.25
N GLU A 192 -13.44 -5.29 8.12
CA GLU A 192 -12.67 -4.99 6.91
C GLU A 192 -11.22 -4.62 7.25
N LEU A 193 -10.28 -5.27 6.56
CA LEU A 193 -8.85 -4.97 6.64
C LEU A 193 -8.31 -4.69 5.24
N ASN A 194 -7.77 -3.50 5.06
CA ASN A 194 -7.06 -3.10 3.85
C ASN A 194 -5.59 -2.87 4.21
N ILE A 195 -4.70 -3.61 3.54
CA ILE A 195 -3.24 -3.43 3.62
C ILE A 195 -2.82 -2.75 2.31
N GLY A 196 -2.31 -1.53 2.40
CA GLY A 196 -2.03 -0.63 1.29
C GLY A 196 -3.29 0.06 0.74
N GLY A 197 -3.13 0.77 -0.37
CA GLY A 197 -4.21 1.46 -1.07
C GLY A 197 -4.03 1.45 -2.59
N PRO A 198 -5.11 1.65 -3.36
CA PRO A 198 -5.07 1.50 -4.81
C PRO A 198 -4.30 2.61 -5.55
N THR A 199 -4.05 3.73 -4.88
CA THR A 199 -3.30 4.87 -5.42
C THR A 199 -1.85 4.93 -4.94
N ASP A 200 -1.45 4.02 -4.04
CA ASP A 200 -0.16 4.08 -3.39
C ASP A 200 0.88 3.34 -4.24
N GLN A 201 1.49 4.07 -5.18
CA GLN A 201 2.67 3.59 -5.89
C GLN A 201 3.89 3.70 -4.96
N THR A 202 4.11 2.64 -4.18
CA THR A 202 5.35 2.49 -3.39
C THR A 202 6.55 2.44 -4.34
N LYS A 203 7.69 3.02 -3.93
CA LYS A 203 8.97 2.81 -4.65
C LYS A 203 9.31 1.32 -4.51
N ILE A 204 9.07 0.56 -5.57
CA ILE A 204 9.25 -0.90 -5.58
C ILE A 204 10.75 -1.20 -5.57
N ASN A 205 11.29 -1.51 -4.39
CA ASN A 205 12.70 -1.90 -4.28
C ASN A 205 12.86 -3.41 -4.12
N HIS A 206 11.93 -4.12 -3.43
CA HIS A 206 12.09 -5.54 -3.09
C HIS A 206 10.77 -6.35 -2.97
N PRO A 207 10.14 -6.78 -4.09
CA PRO A 207 8.86 -7.51 -4.09
C PRO A 207 8.78 -8.74 -3.17
N ALA A 208 9.81 -9.59 -3.18
CA ALA A 208 9.83 -10.82 -2.36
C ALA A 208 9.90 -10.51 -0.85
N LYS A 209 10.76 -9.57 -0.45
CA LYS A 209 10.88 -9.16 0.97
C LYS A 209 9.62 -8.48 1.47
N GLU A 210 8.98 -7.68 0.61
CA GLU A 210 7.70 -7.06 0.91
C GLU A 210 6.63 -8.15 1.16
N ALA A 211 6.53 -9.12 0.24
CA ALA A 211 5.58 -10.22 0.35
C ALA A 211 5.78 -11.08 1.60
N ASP A 212 7.02 -11.39 1.97
CA ASP A 212 7.31 -12.12 3.21
C ASP A 212 6.92 -11.30 4.45
N SER A 213 7.23 -9.99 4.47
CA SER A 213 6.85 -9.10 5.58
C SER A 213 5.33 -8.98 5.75
N VAL A 214 4.58 -8.87 4.64
CA VAL A 214 3.12 -8.82 4.65
C VAL A 214 2.52 -10.15 5.08
N LEU A 215 3.07 -11.28 4.65
CA LEU A 215 2.62 -12.60 5.08
C LEU A 215 2.82 -12.80 6.59
N GLU A 216 3.97 -12.41 7.15
CA GLU A 216 4.24 -12.44 8.59
C GLU A 216 3.29 -11.53 9.38
N LEU A 217 3.02 -10.31 8.87
CA LEU A 217 2.03 -9.40 9.45
C LEU A 217 0.64 -10.05 9.52
N LEU A 218 0.18 -10.64 8.42
CA LEU A 218 -1.11 -11.32 8.33
C LEU A 218 -1.18 -12.54 9.24
N TYR A 219 -0.12 -13.35 9.28
CA TYR A 219 -0.05 -14.54 10.12
C TYR A 219 -0.27 -14.19 11.61
N GLU A 220 0.43 -13.18 12.11
CA GLU A 220 0.31 -12.77 13.50
C GLU A 220 -1.02 -12.07 13.81
N TRP A 221 -1.51 -11.23 12.91
CA TRP A 221 -2.72 -10.43 13.13
C TRP A 221 -4.00 -11.25 12.91
N MET A 222 -4.13 -11.90 11.76
CA MET A 222 -5.32 -12.70 11.41
C MET A 222 -5.34 -14.05 12.11
N GLY A 223 -4.18 -14.63 12.43
CA GLY A 223 -4.11 -15.85 13.25
C GLY A 223 -4.66 -15.66 14.68
N GLY A 224 -4.95 -14.42 15.10
CA GLY A 224 -5.63 -14.09 16.34
C GLY A 224 -7.17 -14.10 16.25
N SER A 225 -7.82 -13.33 17.14
CA SER A 225 -9.29 -13.22 17.17
C SER A 225 -9.87 -12.46 15.96
N CYS A 226 -9.06 -11.65 15.28
CA CYS A 226 -9.49 -10.84 14.14
C CYS A 226 -10.02 -11.71 12.98
N GLY A 227 -9.35 -12.84 12.68
CA GLY A 227 -9.77 -13.74 11.60
C GLY A 227 -11.17 -14.33 11.78
N ARG A 228 -11.69 -14.39 13.03
CA ARG A 228 -13.04 -14.90 13.31
C ARG A 228 -14.15 -13.93 12.94
N THR A 229 -13.86 -12.65 12.80
CA THR A 229 -14.84 -11.60 12.50
C THR A 229 -14.63 -10.97 11.13
N LEU A 230 -13.44 -11.14 10.54
CA LEU A 230 -13.05 -10.52 9.28
C LEU A 230 -13.94 -11.03 8.14
N ARG A 231 -14.55 -10.09 7.41
CA ARG A 231 -15.41 -10.38 6.26
C ARG A 231 -14.80 -9.98 4.93
N CYS A 232 -13.85 -9.06 4.97
CA CYS A 232 -13.24 -8.49 3.78
C CYS A 232 -11.74 -8.24 4.03
N LEU A 233 -10.91 -8.82 3.17
CA LEU A 233 -9.46 -8.64 3.19
C LEU A 233 -9.00 -8.09 1.84
N ARG A 234 -8.27 -6.97 1.86
CA ARG A 234 -7.64 -6.43 0.66
C ARG A 234 -6.16 -6.24 0.89
N ILE A 235 -5.37 -6.79 -0.03
CA ILE A 235 -3.91 -6.74 0.00
C ILE A 235 -3.45 -6.09 -1.30
N PHE A 236 -2.96 -4.86 -1.19
CA PHE A 236 -2.44 -4.05 -2.28
C PHE A 236 -0.91 -4.16 -2.50
N PRO A 237 -0.08 -4.41 -1.47
CA PRO A 237 1.34 -4.73 -1.64
C PRO A 237 1.57 -6.05 -2.38
N PHE A 238 2.84 -6.36 -2.66
CA PHE A 238 3.23 -7.68 -3.13
C PHE A 238 2.82 -8.76 -2.12
N VAL A 239 2.25 -9.84 -2.63
CA VAL A 239 1.83 -11.01 -1.85
C VAL A 239 2.45 -12.28 -2.39
N LYS A 240 2.69 -13.24 -1.50
CA LYS A 240 3.13 -14.59 -1.81
C LYS A 240 1.97 -15.56 -1.62
N ILE A 241 1.52 -16.20 -2.70
CA ILE A 241 0.43 -17.19 -2.65
C ILE A 241 1.03 -18.54 -2.28
N CYS A 242 0.93 -18.92 -1.01
CA CYS A 242 1.53 -20.12 -0.46
C CYS A 242 0.54 -20.86 0.48
N PRO A 243 0.84 -22.10 0.89
CA PRO A 243 -0.01 -22.86 1.82
C PRO A 243 -0.30 -22.13 3.14
N LEU A 244 0.61 -21.27 3.60
CA LEU A 244 0.38 -20.48 4.81
C LEU A 244 -0.73 -19.43 4.60
N LEU A 245 -0.70 -18.71 3.48
CA LEU A 245 -1.75 -17.73 3.15
C LEU A 245 -3.09 -18.42 2.91
N GLU A 246 -3.09 -19.54 2.17
CA GLU A 246 -4.28 -20.38 1.99
C GLU A 246 -4.86 -20.80 3.35
N GLY A 247 -4.02 -21.31 4.25
CA GLY A 247 -4.43 -21.68 5.60
C GLY A 247 -5.00 -20.51 6.40
N LEU A 248 -4.41 -19.31 6.30
CA LEU A 248 -4.92 -18.12 6.98
C LEU A 248 -6.30 -17.71 6.45
N VAL A 249 -6.46 -17.64 5.13
CA VAL A 249 -7.72 -17.26 4.48
C VAL A 249 -8.81 -18.29 4.79
N ASN A 250 -8.52 -19.58 4.64
CA ASN A 250 -9.48 -20.66 4.88
C ASN A 250 -9.85 -20.82 6.37
N ASN A 251 -9.03 -20.31 7.30
CA ASN A 251 -9.34 -20.28 8.73
C ASN A 251 -10.09 -19.02 9.17
N CYS A 252 -10.53 -18.17 8.23
CA CYS A 252 -11.38 -17.02 8.49
C CYS A 252 -12.84 -17.34 8.09
N PRO A 253 -13.66 -17.91 9.00
CA PRO A 253 -14.97 -18.48 8.64
C PRO A 253 -16.02 -17.47 8.16
N MET A 254 -15.76 -16.17 8.35
CA MET A 254 -16.65 -15.09 7.92
C MET A 254 -16.12 -14.34 6.70
N LEU A 255 -14.94 -14.70 6.19
CA LEU A 255 -14.28 -14.00 5.10
C LEU A 255 -15.00 -14.30 3.79
N GLU A 256 -15.63 -13.29 3.21
CA GLU A 256 -16.43 -13.43 1.98
C GLU A 256 -15.75 -12.78 0.78
N HIS A 257 -14.81 -11.87 1.02
CA HIS A 257 -14.14 -11.12 -0.04
C HIS A 257 -12.64 -11.03 0.14
N LEU A 258 -11.92 -11.29 -0.96
CA LEU A 258 -10.48 -11.21 -1.05
C LEU A 258 -10.05 -10.38 -2.27
N THR A 259 -9.31 -9.29 -2.03
CA THR A 259 -8.61 -8.56 -3.09
C THR A 259 -7.11 -8.82 -2.97
N LEU A 260 -6.48 -9.20 -4.08
CA LEU A 260 -5.03 -9.30 -4.23
C LEU A 260 -4.59 -8.41 -5.39
N SER A 261 -3.43 -7.76 -5.30
CA SER A 261 -3.03 -6.79 -6.33
C SER A 261 -1.77 -7.16 -7.09
N LYS A 262 -0.72 -7.63 -6.41
CA LYS A 262 0.58 -7.93 -7.03
C LYS A 262 1.15 -9.22 -6.47
N LEU A 263 1.63 -10.12 -7.32
CA LEU A 263 2.25 -11.36 -6.87
C LEU A 263 3.76 -11.26 -6.89
N ALA A 264 4.40 -11.64 -5.79
CA ALA A 264 5.83 -11.92 -5.77
C ALA A 264 6.13 -13.38 -6.17
N ASP A 265 5.22 -14.30 -5.82
CA ASP A 265 5.35 -15.74 -6.05
C ASP A 265 3.98 -16.42 -5.84
N TYR A 266 3.76 -17.58 -6.47
CA TYR A 266 2.51 -18.35 -6.30
C TYR A 266 2.68 -19.88 -6.41
N TYR A 267 1.89 -20.60 -5.62
CA TYR A 267 1.70 -22.05 -5.73
C TYR A 267 0.45 -22.39 -6.56
N GLN A 268 0.61 -23.28 -7.54
CA GLN A 268 -0.41 -23.58 -8.57
C GLN A 268 -1.65 -24.34 -8.09
N THR A 269 -1.61 -24.96 -6.91
CA THR A 269 -2.64 -25.93 -6.48
C THR A 269 -3.47 -25.47 -5.27
N LEU A 270 -3.43 -24.17 -4.94
CA LEU A 270 -4.12 -23.63 -3.76
C LEU A 270 -5.59 -23.33 -4.08
N VAL A 271 -6.45 -23.47 -3.06
CA VAL A 271 -7.89 -23.24 -3.14
C VAL A 271 -8.33 -22.37 -1.96
N PHE A 272 -8.83 -21.18 -2.25
CA PHE A 272 -9.52 -20.35 -1.26
C PHE A 272 -10.98 -20.79 -1.16
N LYS A 273 -11.38 -21.22 0.04
CA LYS A 273 -12.73 -21.72 0.36
C LYS A 273 -13.60 -20.57 0.84
N ASP A 274 -14.91 -20.69 0.59
CA ASP A 274 -15.96 -19.80 1.12
C ASP A 274 -15.86 -18.32 0.70
N ILE A 275 -14.93 -17.99 -0.20
CA ILE A 275 -14.78 -16.66 -0.79
C ILE A 275 -15.86 -16.47 -1.85
N LYS A 276 -16.83 -15.58 -1.57
CA LYS A 276 -17.94 -15.26 -2.47
C LYS A 276 -17.54 -14.28 -3.57
N SER A 277 -16.52 -13.47 -3.32
CA SER A 277 -16.07 -12.42 -4.24
C SER A 277 -14.56 -12.29 -4.19
N PHE A 278 -13.95 -12.28 -5.36
CA PHE A 278 -12.51 -12.13 -5.50
C PHE A 278 -12.18 -11.07 -6.55
N GLU A 279 -11.19 -10.26 -6.23
CA GLU A 279 -10.69 -9.22 -7.12
C GLU A 279 -9.18 -9.36 -7.25
N PHE A 280 -8.70 -9.37 -8.50
CA PHE A 280 -7.29 -9.21 -8.80
C PHE A 280 -7.05 -7.79 -9.33
N ALA A 281 -6.60 -6.89 -8.47
CA ALA A 281 -6.55 -5.46 -8.74
C ALA A 281 -5.21 -5.05 -9.36
N GLY A 282 -5.19 -4.73 -10.66
CA GLY A 282 -3.96 -4.34 -11.37
C GLY A 282 -3.37 -2.97 -10.98
N LEU A 283 -4.06 -2.16 -10.16
CA LEU A 283 -3.60 -0.84 -9.66
C LEU A 283 -3.02 0.13 -10.72
N GLY A 284 -3.50 0.04 -11.97
CA GLY A 284 -3.00 0.85 -13.08
C GLY A 284 -1.59 0.46 -13.57
N LEU A 285 -1.04 -0.66 -13.09
CA LEU A 285 0.21 -1.26 -13.57
C LEU A 285 -0.10 -2.36 -14.60
N SER A 286 0.87 -2.66 -15.46
CA SER A 286 0.81 -3.83 -16.33
C SER A 286 0.94 -5.11 -15.50
N TYR A 287 0.07 -6.08 -15.73
CA TYR A 287 0.18 -7.41 -15.13
C TYR A 287 1.52 -8.07 -15.51
N SER A 288 2.21 -8.63 -14.51
CA SER A 288 3.40 -9.44 -14.74
C SER A 288 3.03 -10.82 -15.30
N LEU A 289 4.02 -11.56 -15.81
CA LEU A 289 3.81 -12.94 -16.25
C LEU A 289 3.28 -13.82 -15.11
N ILE A 290 3.77 -13.60 -13.88
CA ILE A 290 3.34 -14.33 -12.68
C ILE A 290 1.86 -14.08 -12.40
N ASP A 291 1.42 -12.82 -12.52
CA ASP A 291 0.01 -12.45 -12.33
C ASP A 291 -0.90 -13.15 -13.36
N LEU A 292 -0.47 -13.20 -14.62
CA LEU A 292 -1.21 -13.85 -15.71
C LEU A 292 -1.28 -15.37 -15.54
N GLU A 293 -0.18 -16.01 -15.12
CA GLU A 293 -0.17 -17.45 -14.86
C GLU A 293 -1.04 -17.82 -13.66
N PHE A 294 -1.01 -17.01 -12.60
CA PHE A 294 -1.90 -17.20 -11.46
C PHE A 294 -3.38 -17.09 -11.86
N ALA A 295 -3.74 -16.10 -12.68
CA ALA A 295 -5.11 -15.91 -13.14
C ALA A 295 -5.66 -17.12 -13.92
N LYS A 296 -4.79 -17.93 -14.55
CA LYS A 296 -5.20 -19.17 -15.24
C LYS A 296 -5.52 -20.32 -14.27
N VAL A 297 -4.88 -20.33 -13.11
CA VAL A 297 -4.92 -21.49 -12.19
C VAL A 297 -5.70 -21.25 -10.91
N ILE A 298 -6.02 -19.99 -10.58
CA ILE A 298 -6.76 -19.65 -9.36
C ILE A 298 -8.09 -20.42 -9.32
N ARG A 299 -8.34 -21.08 -8.19
CA ARG A 299 -9.58 -21.78 -7.90
C ARG A 299 -10.25 -21.18 -6.68
N ILE A 300 -11.51 -20.80 -6.86
CA ILE A 300 -12.37 -20.28 -5.81
C ILE A 300 -13.59 -21.20 -5.78
N ASN A 301 -13.79 -21.87 -4.64
CA ASN A 301 -14.98 -22.67 -4.46
C ASN A 301 -16.12 -21.75 -4.04
N LEU A 302 -17.03 -21.53 -4.98
CA LEU A 302 -18.32 -20.88 -4.73
C LEU A 302 -19.30 -22.01 -4.38
N GLU A 303 -19.61 -22.19 -3.10
CA GLU A 303 -20.73 -23.04 -2.66
C GLU A 303 -22.07 -22.30 -2.78
#